data_AF-A0A3D0ME38-F1
#
_entry.id   AF-A0A3D0ME38-F1
#
_cell.length_a   1.000
_cell.length_b   1.000
_cell.length_c   1.000
_cell.angle_alpha   90.00
_cell.angle_beta   90.00
_cell.angle_gamma   90.00
#
_symmetry.space_group_name_H-M   'P 1'
#
loop_
_entity.id
_entity.type
_entity.pdbx_description
1 polymer ?
#
loop_
_entity_poly.entity_id
_entity_poly.type
_entity_poly.pdbx_seq_one_letter_code
_entity_poly.pdbx_strand_id
1 'polypeptide(L)'
;MLRLNSALVAIAAEFTGKYSPYQSVEISPAPKGGVFVASTDRGNIACLAYDPAGTADETIKLLPDPGLIKSCRGIKTAERELRIEGDNALVTTFRKSTNEQRETVVNKSISDFPPLAGAISACLERWSTTPSVSTTAGRYESWYLERALKGLSSTSDSVVMSAFDGGPLRVQTDKADVIILVMPQAKEDIPPAPEWLRDYASSCELIATAL
;
A
#
# COMPACT_ATOMS: atom_id res chain seq x y z
N MET A 1 -0.82 -0.65 -24.61
CA MET A 1 -0.75 -1.97 -23.94
C MET A 1 -0.17 -1.79 -22.54
N LEU A 2 -0.75 -2.46 -21.55
CA LEU A 2 -0.25 -2.53 -20.17
C LEU A 2 0.06 -3.98 -19.82
N ARG A 3 1.15 -4.21 -19.08
CA ARG A 3 1.53 -5.50 -18.48
C ARG A 3 2.19 -5.25 -17.11
N LEU A 4 1.74 -5.94 -16.07
CA LEU A 4 2.33 -5.85 -14.72
C LEU A 4 1.96 -7.05 -13.84
N ASN A 5 2.62 -7.16 -12.69
CA ASN A 5 2.24 -8.05 -11.61
C ASN A 5 0.83 -7.72 -11.11
N SER A 6 -0.11 -8.65 -11.29
CA SER A 6 -1.52 -8.40 -10.97
C SER A 6 -1.75 -8.20 -9.48
N ALA A 7 -0.89 -8.75 -8.62
CA ALA A 7 -1.04 -8.62 -7.17
C ALA A 7 -0.99 -7.16 -6.71
N LEU A 8 -0.20 -6.31 -7.38
CA LEU A 8 -0.09 -4.89 -7.06
C LEU A 8 -1.42 -4.16 -7.29
N VAL A 9 -2.14 -4.49 -8.36
CA VAL A 9 -3.48 -3.95 -8.62
C VAL A 9 -4.47 -4.40 -7.56
N ALA A 10 -4.40 -5.66 -7.15
CA ALA A 10 -5.28 -6.18 -6.10
C ALA A 10 -5.02 -5.50 -4.74
N ILE A 11 -3.75 -5.25 -4.40
CA ILE A 11 -3.38 -4.50 -3.19
C ILE A 11 -3.86 -3.05 -3.31
N ALA A 12 -3.54 -2.35 -4.40
CA ALA A 12 -3.94 -0.96 -4.57
C ALA A 12 -5.48 -0.77 -4.58
N ALA A 13 -6.23 -1.71 -5.14
CA ALA A 13 -7.69 -1.69 -5.10
C ALA A 13 -8.26 -1.72 -3.67
N GLU A 14 -7.54 -2.30 -2.71
CA GLU A 14 -7.94 -2.25 -1.31
C GLU A 14 -7.89 -0.84 -0.74
N PHE A 15 -7.30 0.17 -1.40
CA PHE A 15 -7.12 1.53 -0.88
C PHE A 15 -7.84 2.61 -1.68
N THR A 16 -8.73 2.23 -2.61
CA THR A 16 -9.60 3.21 -3.29
C THR A 16 -10.74 3.66 -2.38
N GLY A 17 -11.19 4.90 -2.57
CA GLY A 17 -12.45 5.40 -2.05
C GLY A 17 -13.66 4.94 -2.87
N LYS A 18 -14.86 5.34 -2.44
CA LYS A 18 -16.13 4.95 -3.09
C LYS A 18 -16.55 5.86 -4.25
N TYR A 19 -16.06 7.10 -4.28
CA TYR A 19 -16.55 8.15 -5.17
C TYR A 19 -15.39 8.88 -5.85
N SER A 20 -15.71 9.54 -6.97
CA SER A 20 -14.79 10.42 -7.67
C SER A 20 -14.19 11.49 -6.76
N PRO A 21 -12.88 11.80 -6.87
CA PRO A 21 -11.85 11.19 -7.75
C PRO A 21 -11.13 9.96 -7.18
N TYR A 22 -11.56 9.42 -6.04
CA TYR A 22 -10.80 8.45 -5.23
C TYR A 22 -11.08 6.98 -5.57
N GLN A 23 -11.95 6.69 -6.53
CA GLN A 23 -12.50 5.38 -6.82
C GLN A 23 -11.66 4.52 -7.77
N SER A 24 -10.54 5.03 -8.27
CA SER A 24 -9.71 4.34 -9.27
C SER A 24 -8.31 4.01 -8.74
N VAL A 25 -7.69 3.01 -9.37
CA VAL A 25 -6.26 2.72 -9.28
C VAL A 25 -5.59 3.35 -10.50
N GLU A 26 -4.67 4.27 -10.28
CA GLU A 26 -3.83 4.83 -11.34
C GLU A 26 -2.66 3.89 -11.61
N ILE A 27 -2.42 3.58 -12.88
CA ILE A 27 -1.30 2.77 -13.34
C ILE A 27 -0.60 3.57 -14.42
N SER A 28 0.67 3.91 -14.22
CA SER A 28 1.42 4.81 -15.10
C SER A 28 2.81 4.26 -15.43
N PRO A 29 3.35 4.55 -16.63
CA PRO A 29 4.71 4.17 -16.96
C PRO A 29 5.71 4.92 -16.08
N ALA A 30 6.69 4.19 -15.54
CA ALA A 30 7.77 4.80 -14.80
C ALA A 30 8.85 5.35 -15.76
N PRO A 31 9.36 6.59 -15.56
CA PRO A 31 10.31 7.22 -16.50
C PRO A 31 11.60 6.44 -16.77
N LYS A 32 11.99 5.54 -15.86
CA LYS A 32 13.20 4.71 -15.96
C LYS A 32 12.92 3.25 -16.33
N GLY A 33 11.72 2.97 -16.84
CA GLY A 33 11.22 1.61 -17.04
C GLY A 33 10.42 1.11 -15.84
N GLY A 34 9.59 0.10 -16.06
CA GLY A 34 8.62 -0.39 -15.08
C GLY A 34 7.30 0.39 -15.08
N VAL A 35 6.46 0.11 -14.09
CA VAL A 35 5.13 0.69 -13.94
C VAL A 35 4.89 1.10 -12.49
N PHE A 36 4.34 2.28 -12.28
CA PHE A 36 3.80 2.70 -10.98
C PHE A 36 2.33 2.32 -10.85
N VAL A 37 1.92 1.92 -9.65
CA VAL A 37 0.53 1.65 -9.30
C VAL A 37 0.20 2.48 -8.06
N ALA A 38 -0.85 3.30 -8.13
CA ALA A 38 -1.24 4.20 -7.07
C ALA A 38 -2.75 4.17 -6.80
N SER A 39 -3.13 4.32 -5.54
CA SER A 39 -4.52 4.53 -5.14
C SER A 39 -4.59 5.29 -3.82
N THR A 40 -5.72 5.94 -3.57
CA THR A 40 -5.95 6.68 -2.32
C THR A 40 -7.42 6.81 -1.99
N ASP A 41 -7.73 6.84 -0.70
CA ASP A 41 -9.08 7.08 -0.19
C ASP A 41 -9.10 8.45 0.50
N ARG A 42 -9.57 9.47 -0.24
CA ARG A 42 -9.73 10.85 0.23
C ARG A 42 -8.45 11.46 0.83
N GLY A 43 -7.28 10.96 0.43
CA GLY A 43 -6.00 11.37 1.00
C GLY A 43 -5.73 10.85 2.42
N ASN A 44 -6.62 10.08 3.06
CA ASN A 44 -6.38 9.54 4.40
C ASN A 44 -5.47 8.31 4.41
N ILE A 45 -5.47 7.57 3.29
CA ILE A 45 -4.56 6.46 3.06
C ILE A 45 -4.16 6.46 1.59
N ALA A 46 -2.92 6.11 1.29
CA ALA A 46 -2.43 5.96 -0.06
C ALA A 46 -1.61 4.67 -0.20
N CYS A 47 -1.83 3.95 -1.29
CA CYS A 47 -0.99 2.84 -1.72
C CYS A 47 -0.13 3.32 -2.89
N LEU A 48 1.16 3.06 -2.81
CA LEU A 48 2.13 3.31 -3.87
C LEU A 48 2.90 2.02 -4.10
N ALA A 49 2.93 1.57 -5.33
CA ALA A 49 3.68 0.39 -5.71
C ALA A 49 4.44 0.61 -7.01
N TYR A 50 5.47 -0.19 -7.19
CA TYR A 50 6.30 -0.19 -8.39
C TYR A 50 6.50 -1.63 -8.87
N ASP A 51 6.30 -1.85 -10.17
CA ASP A 51 6.66 -3.09 -10.83
C ASP A 51 7.83 -2.82 -11.80
N PRO A 52 9.07 -3.21 -11.46
CA PRO A 52 10.22 -3.02 -12.33
C PRO A 52 10.13 -3.82 -13.64
N ALA A 53 9.37 -4.92 -13.67
CA ALA A 53 9.19 -5.75 -14.86
C ALA A 53 7.96 -5.33 -15.69
N GLY A 54 7.17 -4.39 -15.19
CA GLY A 54 5.97 -3.90 -15.86
C GLY A 54 6.28 -3.04 -17.09
N THR A 55 5.31 -2.98 -18.00
CA THR A 55 5.34 -2.11 -19.19
C THR A 55 3.99 -1.45 -19.38
N ALA A 56 3.96 -0.14 -19.67
CA ALA A 56 2.74 0.59 -19.99
C ALA A 56 3.02 1.62 -21.09
N ASP A 57 2.14 1.71 -22.07
CA ASP A 57 2.25 2.74 -23.13
C ASP A 57 1.60 4.07 -22.70
N GLU A 58 0.67 4.03 -21.75
CA GLU A 58 -0.09 5.17 -21.27
C GLU A 58 -0.47 5.00 -19.80
N THR A 59 -0.87 6.11 -19.17
CA THR A 59 -1.48 6.07 -17.84
C THR A 59 -2.93 5.64 -17.95
N ILE A 60 -3.34 4.66 -17.15
CA ILE A 60 -4.74 4.24 -17.03
C ILE A 60 -5.27 4.45 -15.61
N LYS A 61 -6.56 4.76 -15.50
CA LYS A 61 -7.28 4.94 -14.23
C LYS A 61 -8.30 3.81 -14.08
N LEU A 62 -7.84 2.65 -13.62
CA LEU A 62 -8.65 1.43 -13.55
C LEU A 62 -9.69 1.52 -12.43
N LEU A 63 -10.96 1.27 -12.74
CA LEU A 63 -12.00 1.09 -11.72
C LEU A 63 -11.95 -0.34 -11.19
N PRO A 64 -11.73 -0.56 -9.87
CA PRO A 64 -11.68 -1.90 -9.32
C PRO A 64 -13.02 -2.65 -9.48
N ASP A 65 -12.99 -3.75 -10.23
CA ASP A 65 -14.10 -4.70 -10.33
C ASP A 65 -13.84 -5.91 -9.38
N PRO A 66 -14.81 -6.33 -8.54
CA PRO A 66 -14.61 -7.45 -7.62
C PRO A 66 -14.13 -8.76 -8.27
N GLY A 67 -14.60 -9.07 -9.48
CA GLY A 67 -14.19 -10.24 -10.25
C GLY A 67 -12.76 -10.14 -10.75
N LEU A 68 -12.38 -8.98 -11.29
CA LEU A 68 -11.00 -8.68 -11.67
C LEU A 68 -10.08 -8.75 -10.45
N ILE A 69 -10.40 -8.06 -9.35
CA ILE A 69 -9.57 -8.02 -8.15
C ILE A 69 -9.37 -9.43 -7.57
N LYS A 70 -10.43 -10.26 -7.54
CA LYS A 70 -10.30 -11.66 -7.12
C LYS A 70 -9.33 -12.45 -8.00
N SER A 71 -9.32 -12.19 -9.31
CA SER A 71 -8.39 -12.82 -10.24
C SER A 71 -6.96 -12.28 -10.09
N CYS A 72 -6.81 -11.00 -9.78
CA CYS A 72 -5.53 -10.32 -9.60
C CYS A 72 -4.83 -10.64 -8.27
N ARG A 73 -5.56 -10.99 -7.20
CA ARG A 73 -4.97 -11.31 -5.88
C ARG A 73 -3.86 -12.35 -6.02
N GLY A 74 -2.68 -12.05 -5.49
CA GLY A 74 -1.54 -12.96 -5.50
C GLY A 74 -1.85 -14.26 -4.74
N ILE A 75 -1.17 -15.34 -5.13
CA ILE A 75 -1.12 -16.59 -4.36
C ILE A 75 0.35 -16.78 -3.98
N LYS A 76 0.64 -17.07 -2.70
CA LYS A 76 2.03 -17.22 -2.20
C LYS A 76 2.90 -18.20 -3.02
N THR A 77 2.28 -19.10 -3.79
CA THR A 77 2.94 -20.17 -4.55
C THR A 77 3.00 -19.95 -6.07
N ALA A 78 2.48 -18.85 -6.60
CA ALA A 78 2.40 -18.62 -8.04
C ALA A 78 2.50 -17.15 -8.42
N GLU A 79 3.19 -16.86 -9.52
CA GLU A 79 3.23 -15.53 -10.13
C GLU A 79 1.95 -15.27 -10.93
N ARG A 80 1.51 -14.02 -10.93
CA ARG A 80 0.35 -13.58 -11.70
C ARG A 80 0.65 -12.31 -12.45
N GLU A 81 0.22 -12.29 -13.70
CA GLU A 81 0.41 -11.18 -14.62
C GLU A 81 -0.94 -10.69 -15.09
N LEU A 82 -1.11 -9.36 -15.08
CA LEU A 82 -2.23 -8.68 -15.69
C LEU A 82 -1.73 -8.03 -16.98
N ARG A 83 -2.44 -8.28 -18.08
CA ARG A 83 -2.31 -7.53 -19.33
C ARG A 83 -3.60 -6.78 -19.61
N ILE A 84 -3.51 -5.54 -20.06
CA ILE A 84 -4.66 -4.76 -20.54
C ILE A 84 -4.37 -4.21 -21.94
N GLU A 85 -5.28 -4.51 -22.85
CA GLU A 85 -5.27 -4.02 -24.23
C GLU A 85 -6.67 -3.52 -24.59
N GLY A 86 -6.79 -2.23 -24.92
CA GLY A 86 -8.09 -1.57 -24.99
C GLY A 86 -8.82 -1.70 -23.65
N ASP A 87 -10.03 -2.26 -23.67
CA ASP A 87 -10.86 -2.47 -22.48
C ASP A 87 -10.88 -3.95 -22.03
N ASN A 88 -10.03 -4.79 -22.61
CA ASN A 88 -9.90 -6.19 -22.22
C ASN A 88 -8.71 -6.39 -21.29
N ALA A 89 -8.94 -7.05 -20.17
CA ALA A 89 -7.91 -7.51 -19.25
C ALA A 89 -7.76 -9.02 -19.30
N LEU A 90 -6.52 -9.49 -19.38
CA LEU A 90 -6.15 -10.90 -19.28
C LEU A 90 -5.28 -11.09 -18.05
N VAL A 91 -5.77 -11.87 -17.09
CA VAL A 91 -5.00 -12.31 -15.92
C VAL A 91 -4.47 -13.71 -16.17
N THR A 92 -3.15 -13.85 -16.19
CA THR A 92 -2.48 -15.16 -16.32
C THR A 92 -1.88 -15.55 -14.98
N THR A 93 -2.23 -16.73 -14.47
CA THR A 93 -1.56 -17.37 -13.34
C THR A 93 -0.56 -18.39 -13.86
N PHE A 94 0.71 -18.18 -13.59
CA PHE A 94 1.78 -19.10 -13.97
C PHE A 94 1.97 -20.14 -12.87
N ARG A 95 1.79 -21.43 -13.20
CA ARG A 95 2.12 -22.55 -12.31
C ARG A 95 3.23 -23.39 -12.96
N LYS A 96 3.93 -24.19 -12.16
CA LYS A 96 5.04 -25.02 -12.64
C LYS A 96 4.70 -25.95 -13.81
N SER A 97 3.44 -26.38 -13.92
CA SER A 97 2.99 -27.36 -14.92
C SER A 97 1.95 -26.84 -15.91
N THR A 98 1.18 -25.81 -15.57
CA THR A 98 0.10 -25.27 -16.41
C THR A 98 -0.10 -23.78 -16.17
N ASN A 99 -0.56 -23.06 -17.19
CA ASN A 99 -0.98 -21.67 -17.06
C ASN A 99 -2.51 -21.60 -17.07
N GLU A 100 -3.07 -20.79 -16.18
CA GLU A 100 -4.50 -20.49 -16.13
C GLU A 100 -4.72 -19.05 -16.58
N GLN A 101 -5.61 -18.83 -17.54
CA GLN A 101 -5.94 -17.52 -18.08
C GLN A 101 -7.39 -17.16 -17.78
N ARG A 102 -7.62 -15.91 -17.39
CA ARG A 102 -8.95 -15.35 -17.17
C ARG A 102 -9.05 -14.00 -17.84
N GLU A 103 -10.01 -13.88 -18.74
CA GLU A 103 -10.29 -12.65 -19.47
C GLU A 103 -11.51 -11.94 -18.88
N THR A 104 -11.47 -10.62 -18.82
CA THR A 104 -12.58 -9.79 -18.34
C THR A 104 -12.53 -8.40 -18.96
N VAL A 105 -13.66 -7.71 -18.99
CA VAL A 105 -13.74 -6.32 -19.45
C VAL A 105 -13.45 -5.39 -18.28
N VAL A 106 -12.63 -4.37 -18.50
CA VAL A 106 -12.29 -3.37 -17.49
C VAL A 106 -12.98 -2.06 -17.76
N ASN A 107 -13.34 -1.37 -16.68
CA ASN A 107 -13.85 -0.01 -16.75
C ASN A 107 -12.76 0.97 -16.34
N LYS A 108 -12.65 2.08 -17.06
CA LYS A 108 -11.69 3.15 -16.79
C LYS A 108 -12.44 4.39 -16.28
N SER A 109 -11.86 5.06 -15.30
CA SER A 109 -12.36 6.34 -14.82
C SER A 109 -12.04 7.44 -15.82
N ILE A 110 -13.04 8.26 -16.14
CA ILE A 110 -12.85 9.51 -16.90
C ILE A 110 -12.42 10.67 -16.00
N SER A 111 -12.60 10.56 -14.68
CA SER A 111 -12.20 11.60 -13.73
C SER A 111 -10.69 11.66 -13.59
N ASP A 112 -10.16 12.82 -13.25
CA ASP A 112 -8.74 12.95 -12.91
C ASP A 112 -8.39 12.23 -11.63
N PHE A 113 -7.17 11.71 -11.60
CA PHE A 113 -6.65 11.05 -10.43
C PHE A 113 -6.15 12.11 -9.42
N PRO A 114 -6.31 11.90 -8.11
CA PRO A 114 -5.84 12.85 -7.10
C PRO A 114 -4.33 13.11 -7.23
N PRO A 115 -3.84 14.35 -7.00
CA PRO A 115 -2.44 14.71 -7.21
C PRO A 115 -1.53 14.18 -6.09
N LEU A 116 -1.31 12.86 -6.02
CA LEU A 116 -0.48 12.23 -5.00
C LEU A 116 1.00 12.63 -5.10
N ALA A 117 1.55 12.76 -6.31
CA ALA A 117 2.97 12.99 -6.53
C ALA A 117 3.54 14.18 -5.73
N GLY A 118 2.80 15.30 -5.69
CA GLY A 118 3.22 16.48 -4.91
C GLY A 118 3.25 16.21 -3.40
N ALA A 119 2.25 15.52 -2.87
CA ALA A 119 2.19 15.14 -1.45
C ALA A 119 3.33 14.17 -1.08
N ILE A 120 3.65 13.22 -1.97
CA ILE A 120 4.76 12.28 -1.75
C ILE A 120 6.11 12.99 -1.78
N SER A 121 6.30 13.95 -2.69
CA SER A 121 7.53 14.74 -2.72
C SER A 121 7.80 15.44 -1.39
N ALA A 122 6.77 16.06 -0.79
CA ALA A 122 6.89 16.71 0.51
C ALA A 122 7.22 15.70 1.63
N CYS A 123 6.63 14.50 1.59
CA CYS A 123 6.94 13.44 2.56
C CYS A 123 8.40 12.96 2.44
N LEU A 124 8.89 12.79 1.20
CA LEU A 124 10.26 12.35 0.94
C LEU A 124 11.30 13.38 1.40
N GLU A 125 11.06 14.66 1.13
CA GLU A 125 11.91 15.75 1.61
C GLU A 125 11.98 15.78 3.14
N ARG A 126 10.84 15.54 3.81
CA ARG A 126 10.80 15.44 5.27
C ARG A 126 11.57 14.21 5.77
N TRP A 127 11.36 13.04 5.19
CA TRP A 127 12.06 11.81 5.60
C TRP A 127 13.58 11.88 5.41
N SER A 128 14.08 12.59 4.41
CA SER A 128 15.52 12.73 4.19
C SER A 128 16.19 13.73 5.14
N THR A 129 15.42 14.56 5.85
CA THR A 129 15.93 15.69 6.65
C THR A 129 15.59 15.63 8.15
N THR A 130 14.70 14.73 8.58
CA THR A 130 14.21 14.67 9.97
C THR A 130 15.16 13.88 10.89
N PRO A 131 15.33 14.28 12.16
CA PRO A 131 16.10 13.53 13.17
C PRO A 131 15.63 12.08 13.35
N SER A 132 16.52 11.22 13.85
CA SER A 132 16.27 9.77 14.03
C SER A 132 15.20 9.44 15.08
N VAL A 133 14.75 10.41 15.87
CA VAL A 133 13.76 10.23 16.95
C VAL A 133 12.64 11.23 16.74
N SER A 134 11.39 10.73 16.72
CA SER A 134 10.19 11.56 16.61
C SER A 134 9.97 12.33 17.92
N THR A 135 9.62 13.61 17.81
CA THR A 135 9.29 14.49 18.94
C THR A 135 7.80 14.51 19.25
N THR A 136 6.96 14.11 18.28
CA THR A 136 5.50 14.06 18.42
C THR A 136 4.94 12.76 17.84
N ALA A 137 3.74 12.38 18.26
CA ALA A 137 2.99 11.25 17.75
C ALA A 137 1.94 11.67 16.71
N GLY A 138 1.55 10.75 15.84
CA GLY A 138 0.40 10.90 14.96
C GLY A 138 -0.77 10.11 15.53
N ARG A 139 -1.97 10.69 15.55
CA ARG A 139 -3.22 9.98 15.85
C ARG A 139 -3.79 9.40 14.55
N TYR A 140 -3.74 8.10 14.38
CA TYR A 140 -4.26 7.42 13.18
C TYR A 140 -5.60 6.76 13.46
N GLU A 141 -6.46 6.67 12.47
CA GLU A 141 -7.67 5.86 12.60
C GLU A 141 -7.30 4.38 12.52
N SER A 142 -7.74 3.59 13.50
CA SER A 142 -7.38 2.18 13.63
C SER A 142 -7.76 1.37 12.40
N TRP A 143 -8.90 1.65 11.79
CA TRP A 143 -9.38 0.92 10.63
C TRP A 143 -8.50 1.12 9.38
N TYR A 144 -7.85 2.28 9.22
CA TYR A 144 -6.87 2.48 8.14
C TYR A 144 -5.58 1.70 8.41
N LEU A 145 -5.16 1.61 9.67
CA LEU A 145 -4.02 0.77 10.06
C LEU A 145 -4.30 -0.70 9.79
N GLU A 146 -5.48 -1.20 10.19
CA GLU A 146 -5.91 -2.57 9.90
C GLU A 146 -5.94 -2.85 8.38
N ARG A 147 -6.48 -1.90 7.60
CA ARG A 147 -6.54 -1.99 6.14
C ARG A 147 -5.14 -2.05 5.52
N ALA A 148 -4.19 -1.24 6.00
CA ALA A 148 -2.79 -1.26 5.57
C ALA A 148 -2.13 -2.61 5.85
N LEU A 149 -2.24 -3.13 7.08
CA LEU A 149 -1.67 -4.42 7.48
C LEU A 149 -2.28 -5.58 6.67
N LYS A 150 -3.60 -5.57 6.49
CA LYS A 150 -4.30 -6.60 5.71
C LYS A 150 -3.88 -6.58 4.25
N GLY A 151 -3.72 -5.40 3.63
CA GLY A 151 -3.27 -5.27 2.24
C GLY A 151 -1.89 -5.89 2.02
N LEU A 152 -0.97 -5.68 2.97
CA LEU A 152 0.41 -6.17 2.88
C LEU A 152 0.61 -7.63 3.33
N SER A 153 -0.34 -8.20 4.07
CA SER A 153 -0.26 -9.58 4.61
C SER A 153 -0.07 -10.68 3.56
N SER A 154 -0.41 -10.38 2.30
CA SER A 154 -0.18 -11.29 1.17
C SER A 154 1.28 -11.35 0.71
N THR A 155 2.09 -10.34 1.07
CA THR A 155 3.48 -10.16 0.60
C THR A 155 4.53 -10.58 1.64
N SER A 156 4.27 -10.32 2.93
CA SER A 156 5.16 -10.69 4.03
C SER A 156 4.36 -10.88 5.32
N ASP A 157 4.92 -11.66 6.24
CA ASP A 157 4.32 -11.93 7.56
C ASP A 157 4.75 -10.86 8.60
N SER A 158 5.65 -9.94 8.21
CA SER A 158 6.06 -8.78 9.01
C SER A 158 6.06 -7.49 8.17
N VAL A 159 5.96 -6.36 8.86
CA VAL A 159 5.98 -5.02 8.24
C VAL A 159 6.95 -4.12 8.99
N VAL A 160 7.52 -3.15 8.27
CA VAL A 160 8.25 -2.02 8.85
C VAL A 160 7.29 -0.83 8.91
N MET A 161 7.20 -0.21 10.07
CA MET A 161 6.36 0.97 10.32
C MET A 161 7.26 2.14 10.71
N SER A 162 7.16 3.26 10.01
CA SER A 162 7.95 4.46 10.28
C SER A 162 7.14 5.72 10.04
N ALA A 163 7.06 6.60 11.04
CA ALA A 163 6.47 7.94 10.92
C ALA A 163 7.50 9.01 11.31
N PHE A 164 7.35 10.21 10.79
CA PHE A 164 8.01 11.41 11.35
C PHE A 164 7.05 12.18 12.27
N ASP A 165 7.53 13.25 12.89
CA ASP A 165 6.83 14.13 13.87
C ASP A 165 5.31 14.32 13.64
N GLY A 166 4.52 13.34 14.09
CA GLY A 166 3.07 13.29 13.87
C GLY A 166 2.63 13.41 12.41
N GLY A 167 3.45 12.94 11.46
CA GLY A 167 3.18 12.91 10.03
C GLY A 167 2.64 11.57 9.54
N PRO A 168 2.60 11.34 8.22
CA PRO A 168 2.17 10.08 7.62
C PRO A 168 2.98 8.89 8.14
N LEU A 169 2.28 7.83 8.52
CA LEU A 169 2.86 6.56 8.86
C LEU A 169 3.10 5.75 7.59
N ARG A 170 4.37 5.49 7.29
CA ARG A 170 4.79 4.59 6.23
C ARG A 170 4.77 3.15 6.75
N VAL A 171 4.05 2.29 6.05
CA VAL A 171 4.01 0.85 6.27
C VAL A 171 4.50 0.16 5.00
N GLN A 172 5.54 -0.67 5.11
CA GLN A 172 6.13 -1.37 3.97
C GLN A 172 6.64 -2.76 4.36
N THR A 173 6.85 -3.62 3.37
CA THR A 173 7.50 -4.93 3.55
C THR A 173 8.90 -4.94 2.92
N ASP A 174 9.62 -6.03 3.14
CA ASP A 174 10.95 -6.29 2.59
C ASP A 174 10.91 -6.96 1.20
N LYS A 175 9.76 -7.51 0.80
CA LYS A 175 9.61 -8.41 -0.36
C LYS A 175 8.86 -7.82 -1.54
N ALA A 176 8.18 -6.70 -1.36
CA ALA A 176 7.42 -6.05 -2.41
C ALA A 176 7.76 -4.56 -2.44
N ASP A 177 7.90 -4.01 -3.64
CA ASP A 177 8.02 -2.57 -3.87
C ASP A 177 6.66 -1.89 -3.67
N VAL A 178 6.09 -2.03 -2.47
CA VAL A 178 4.78 -1.51 -2.06
C VAL A 178 4.93 -0.75 -0.74
N ILE A 179 4.43 0.47 -0.74
CA ILE A 179 4.38 1.35 0.40
C ILE A 179 2.93 1.78 0.61
N ILE A 180 2.45 1.64 1.85
CA ILE A 180 1.18 2.21 2.29
C ILE A 180 1.47 3.39 3.21
N LEU A 181 0.87 4.54 2.92
CA LEU A 181 0.93 5.73 3.77
C LEU A 181 -0.42 5.92 4.45
N VAL A 182 -0.43 5.89 5.78
CA VAL A 182 -1.62 6.19 6.58
C VAL A 182 -1.46 7.60 7.15
N MET A 183 -2.40 8.49 6.83
CA MET A 183 -2.34 9.86 7.29
C MET A 183 -2.85 10.01 8.72
N PRO A 184 -2.19 10.83 9.55
CA PRO A 184 -2.67 11.14 10.88
C PRO A 184 -3.89 12.07 10.79
N GLN A 185 -4.85 11.88 11.68
CA GLN A 185 -5.97 12.79 11.92
C GLN A 185 -5.53 14.02 12.71
N ALA A 186 -4.53 13.85 13.58
CA ALA A 186 -3.91 14.92 14.35
C ALA A 186 -2.45 14.61 14.67
N LYS A 187 -1.66 15.68 14.81
CA LYS A 187 -0.34 15.66 15.43
C LYS A 187 -0.51 15.90 16.93
N GLU A 188 0.08 15.06 17.76
CA GLU A 188 -0.09 15.10 19.22
C GLU A 188 1.25 14.97 19.95
N ASP A 189 1.28 15.43 21.19
CA ASP A 189 2.40 15.12 22.08
C ASP A 189 2.48 13.61 22.32
N ILE A 190 3.70 13.09 22.46
CA ILE A 190 3.90 11.67 22.78
C ILE A 190 3.30 11.42 24.17
N PRO A 191 2.33 10.50 24.31
CA PRO A 191 1.73 10.22 25.61
C PRO A 191 2.80 9.75 26.60
N PRO A 192 2.77 10.20 27.86
CA PRO A 192 3.69 9.72 28.87
C PRO A 192 3.50 8.21 29.08
N ALA A 193 4.59 7.49 29.34
CA ALA A 193 4.52 6.09 29.70
C ALA A 193 3.67 5.92 30.97
N PRO A 194 2.60 5.10 30.96
CA PRO A 194 1.72 4.98 32.11
C PRO A 194 2.44 4.28 33.27
N GLU A 195 2.13 4.69 34.51
CA GLU A 195 2.82 4.19 35.71
C GLU A 195 2.72 2.66 35.85
N TRP A 196 1.54 2.09 35.60
CA TRP A 196 1.32 0.64 35.70
C TRP A 196 2.27 -0.18 34.80
N LEU A 197 2.76 0.38 33.70
CA LEU A 197 3.71 -0.32 32.82
C LEU A 197 5.09 -0.44 33.47
N ARG A 198 5.49 0.57 34.27
CA ARG A 198 6.71 0.54 35.08
C ARG A 198 6.56 -0.46 36.22
N ASP A 199 5.41 -0.46 36.88
CA ASP A 199 5.11 -1.41 37.96
C ASP A 199 5.17 -2.85 37.44
N TYR A 200 4.53 -3.11 36.29
CA TYR A 200 4.59 -4.42 35.64
C TYR A 200 6.04 -4.85 35.35
N ALA A 201 6.84 -3.99 34.72
CA ALA A 201 8.24 -4.31 34.40
C ALA A 201 9.06 -4.65 35.65
N SER A 202 8.95 -3.84 36.71
CA SER A 202 9.68 -4.06 37.97
C SER A 202 9.20 -5.29 38.75
N SER A 203 7.91 -5.64 38.64
CA SER A 203 7.34 -6.82 39.32
C SER A 203 7.90 -8.14 38.77
N CYS A 204 8.22 -8.20 37.47
CA CYS A 204 8.79 -9.38 36.84
C CYS A 204 10.27 -9.60 37.19
N GLU A 205 11.05 -8.53 37.39
CA GLU A 205 12.45 -8.62 37.82
C GLU A 205 12.58 -9.16 39.25
N LEU A 206 11.73 -8.71 40.16
CA LEU A 206 11.71 -9.18 41.55
C LEU A 206 11.41 -10.68 41.66
N ILE A 207 10.50 -11.19 40.82
CA ILE A 207 10.18 -12.63 40.75
C ILE A 207 11.37 -13.43 40.18
N ALA A 208 12.08 -12.89 39.19
CA ALA A 208 13.26 -13.54 38.61
C ALA A 208 14.45 -13.60 39.57
N THR A 209 14.59 -12.65 40.50
CA THR A 209 15.64 -12.65 41.54
C THR A 209 15.29 -13.42 42.81
N ALA A 210 14.03 -13.84 42.97
CA ALA A 210 13.55 -14.58 44.14
C ALA A 210 13.51 -16.11 43.92
N LEU A 211 13.92 -16.58 42.74
CA LEU A 211 14.13 -17.99 42.37
C LEU A 211 15.63 -18.30 42.29
#